data_AF-A0A831W3V1-F1
#
_entry.id   AF-A0A831W3V1-F1
#
_cell.length_a   1.000
_cell.length_b   1.000
_cell.length_c   1.000
_cell.angle_alpha   90.00
_cell.angle_beta   90.00
_cell.angle_gamma   90.00
#
_symmetry.space_group_name_H-M   'P 1'
#
loop_
_entity.id
_entity.type
_entity.pdbx_description
1 polymer ?
#
loop_
_entity_poly.entity_id
_entity_poly.type
_entity_poly.pdbx_seq_one_letter_code
_entity_poly.pdbx_strand_id
1 'polypeptide(L)'
;MAAILRPIVLLLLFALSACTALQQRKPEGVSFLAFGDSGYHYDYLKKKVRQNPLTVEGYLAARRKKWIGKQLPQEEFEAPPIHIVPGTRQAVEASGARPVAEAMYSFCARDDCQFALMLGDNIYPAGATGTGDEIRFRKILEEPYRKLVESRAGFRLYAVLGNHDWKTSRAGRQRQIEYGERSDTAFTLESPGYYSFVRGDVEFFAIDTNLLLAGTRVKKGELNPDGSEKESGEPDVPKRWELPGGGDRRQLRWLEQALKHSRAGWKVVFGHHPLWSAGGGKFEQARSLRRLIGPLICRYADIYLAGHEHDLELNLDSCRA
;
A
#
# COMPACT_ATOMS: atom_id res chain seq x y z
N MET A 1 41.98 -29.93 79.81
CA MET A 1 41.38 -31.28 79.94
C MET A 1 39.91 -31.21 79.56
N ALA A 2 39.45 -32.22 78.82
CA ALA A 2 38.08 -32.57 78.48
C ALA A 2 37.31 -31.69 77.46
N ALA A 3 37.05 -32.33 76.32
CA ALA A 3 36.15 -31.97 75.23
C ALA A 3 34.67 -31.92 75.65
N ILE A 4 33.81 -31.36 74.78
CA ILE A 4 32.77 -32.11 74.04
C ILE A 4 32.11 -31.17 73.01
N LEU A 5 32.13 -31.59 71.74
CA LEU A 5 31.38 -31.02 70.61
C LEU A 5 29.87 -31.28 70.76
N ARG A 6 29.05 -30.34 70.28
CA ARG A 6 27.71 -30.63 69.73
C ARG A 6 27.51 -29.84 68.41
N PRO A 7 26.83 -30.43 67.41
CA PRO A 7 26.81 -29.91 66.05
C PRO A 7 25.73 -28.84 65.87
N ILE A 8 26.05 -27.75 65.17
CA ILE A 8 25.05 -26.83 64.64
C ILE A 8 24.76 -27.28 63.21
N VAL A 9 23.58 -27.88 63.01
CA VAL A 9 23.01 -28.10 61.69
C VAL A 9 22.47 -26.75 61.22
N LEU A 10 23.19 -26.11 60.31
CA LEU A 10 22.77 -24.90 59.63
C LEU A 10 21.83 -25.30 58.46
N LEU A 11 20.53 -25.13 58.64
CA LEU A 11 19.57 -25.27 57.55
C LEU A 11 19.60 -24.01 56.69
N LEU A 12 20.13 -24.15 55.47
CA LEU A 12 20.07 -23.15 54.41
C LEU A 12 18.62 -22.95 53.94
N LEU A 13 18.12 -21.72 54.04
CA LEU A 13 16.99 -21.23 53.25
C LEU A 13 17.49 -20.09 52.37
N PHE A 14 17.85 -20.44 51.13
CA PHE A 14 18.05 -19.49 50.06
C PHE A 14 16.68 -18.91 49.65
N ALA A 15 16.38 -17.70 50.09
CA ALA A 15 15.40 -16.84 49.45
C ALA A 15 16.17 -15.77 48.65
N LEU A 16 16.68 -16.17 47.49
CA LEU A 16 17.13 -15.20 46.47
C LEU A 16 15.88 -14.57 45.87
N SER A 17 15.53 -13.37 46.34
CA SER A 17 14.69 -12.44 45.58
C SER A 17 15.46 -11.99 44.35
N ALA A 18 15.47 -12.83 43.32
CA ALA A 18 15.80 -12.39 41.97
C ALA A 18 14.56 -11.68 41.42
N CYS A 19 14.49 -10.37 41.65
CA CYS A 19 13.66 -9.49 40.84
C CYS A 19 14.29 -9.49 39.44
N THR A 20 13.97 -10.50 38.63
CA THR A 20 14.18 -10.42 37.18
C THR A 20 13.20 -9.38 36.67
N ALA A 21 13.65 -8.13 36.60
CA ALA A 21 13.06 -7.17 35.70
C ALA A 21 12.96 -7.88 34.34
N LEU A 22 11.74 -8.13 33.88
CA LEU A 22 11.46 -8.43 32.49
C LEU A 22 11.96 -7.22 31.70
N GLN A 23 13.23 -7.26 31.34
CA GLN A 23 13.82 -6.36 30.38
C GLN A 23 13.07 -6.68 29.08
N GLN A 24 11.99 -5.92 28.82
CA GLN A 24 11.33 -5.94 27.54
C GLN A 24 12.43 -5.77 26.51
N ARG A 25 12.76 -6.85 25.78
CA ARG A 25 13.67 -6.75 24.63
C ARG A 25 13.04 -5.68 23.75
N LYS A 26 13.71 -4.52 23.64
CA LYS A 26 13.41 -3.60 22.54
C LYS A 26 13.51 -4.45 21.28
N PRO A 27 12.49 -4.45 20.40
CA PRO A 27 12.60 -5.18 19.15
C PRO A 27 13.87 -4.73 18.44
N GLU A 28 14.76 -5.67 18.11
CA GLU A 28 16.07 -5.40 17.46
C GLU A 28 15.91 -5.03 15.97
N GLY A 29 14.82 -4.35 15.61
CA GLY A 29 14.52 -4.00 14.23
C GLY A 29 13.20 -3.25 14.06
N VAL A 30 13.02 -2.76 12.84
CA VAL A 30 11.77 -2.14 12.37
C VAL A 30 10.98 -3.21 11.60
N SER A 31 9.76 -3.50 12.04
CA SER A 31 8.88 -4.47 11.40
C SER A 31 7.59 -3.79 10.92
N PHE A 32 7.25 -4.02 9.66
CA PHE A 32 6.08 -3.40 9.04
C PHE A 32 5.50 -4.28 7.94
N LEU A 33 4.22 -4.04 7.65
CA LEU A 33 3.57 -4.57 6.45
C LEU A 33 3.61 -3.53 5.34
N ALA A 34 3.66 -3.96 4.08
CA ALA A 34 3.43 -3.10 2.93
C ALA A 34 2.33 -3.72 2.07
N PHE A 35 1.32 -2.92 1.72
CA PHE A 35 0.15 -3.39 0.97
C PHE A 35 -0.47 -2.22 0.19
N GLY A 36 -1.17 -2.49 -0.89
CA GLY A 36 -1.88 -1.48 -1.69
C GLY A 36 -3.02 -2.14 -2.43
N ASP A 37 -3.77 -1.37 -3.21
CA ASP A 37 -4.75 -1.93 -4.16
C ASP A 37 -5.75 -2.93 -3.54
N SER A 38 -6.08 -2.70 -2.26
CA SER A 38 -6.77 -3.69 -1.43
C SER A 38 -8.14 -4.09 -1.97
N GLY A 39 -8.78 -3.26 -2.80
CA GLY A 39 -9.98 -3.62 -3.56
C GLY A 39 -11.16 -2.68 -3.33
N TYR A 40 -12.35 -3.13 -3.72
CA TYR A 40 -13.58 -2.33 -3.67
C TYR A 40 -14.34 -2.55 -2.36
N HIS A 41 -14.97 -1.51 -1.82
CA HIS A 41 -16.05 -1.70 -0.86
C HIS A 41 -17.37 -1.86 -1.62
N TYR A 42 -18.20 -2.84 -1.24
CA TYR A 42 -19.40 -3.23 -2.01
C TYR A 42 -20.48 -2.15 -2.06
N ASP A 43 -20.50 -1.20 -1.13
CA ASP A 43 -21.39 -0.03 -1.21
C ASP A 43 -21.00 0.96 -2.31
N TYR A 44 -19.75 0.92 -2.78
CA TYR A 44 -19.16 1.90 -3.69
C TYR A 44 -18.79 1.27 -5.04
N LEU A 45 -19.67 0.45 -5.62
CA LEU A 45 -19.43 -0.17 -6.93
C LEU A 45 -19.32 0.86 -8.06
N LYS A 46 -18.53 0.52 -9.09
CA LYS A 46 -18.43 1.29 -10.33
C LYS A 46 -19.83 1.58 -10.91
N LYS A 47 -20.03 2.80 -11.41
CA LYS A 47 -21.31 3.24 -12.02
C LYS A 47 -21.86 2.22 -13.03
N LYS A 48 -21.03 1.70 -13.94
CA LYS A 48 -21.43 0.69 -14.93
C LYS A 48 -21.97 -0.62 -14.33
N VAL A 49 -21.44 -1.03 -13.19
CA VAL A 49 -21.86 -2.26 -12.49
C VAL A 49 -23.22 -2.01 -11.82
N ARG A 50 -23.43 -0.83 -11.24
CA ARG A 50 -24.71 -0.43 -10.67
C ARG A 50 -25.82 -0.29 -11.71
N GLN A 51 -25.48 0.23 -12.89
CA GLN A 51 -26.45 0.45 -13.97
C GLN A 51 -26.82 -0.83 -14.72
N ASN A 52 -25.91 -1.81 -14.78
CA ASN A 52 -26.11 -3.08 -15.50
C ASN A 52 -25.81 -4.27 -14.57
N PRO A 53 -26.69 -4.57 -13.60
CA PRO A 53 -26.50 -5.70 -12.70
C PRO A 53 -26.59 -7.02 -13.47
N LEU A 54 -25.65 -7.94 -13.21
CA LEU A 54 -25.64 -9.27 -13.80
C LEU A 54 -25.98 -10.31 -12.74
N THR A 55 -26.67 -11.38 -13.12
CA THR A 55 -26.77 -12.60 -12.30
C THR A 55 -25.42 -13.33 -12.27
N VAL A 56 -25.28 -14.37 -11.45
CA VAL A 56 -24.09 -15.25 -11.46
C VAL A 56 -23.82 -15.79 -12.87
N GLU A 57 -24.84 -16.32 -13.53
CA GLU A 57 -24.74 -16.83 -14.90
C GLU A 57 -24.29 -15.74 -15.89
N GLY A 58 -24.93 -14.57 -15.85
CA GLY A 58 -24.57 -13.45 -16.71
C GLY A 58 -23.16 -12.92 -16.46
N TYR A 59 -22.73 -12.90 -15.19
CA TYR A 59 -21.39 -12.50 -14.80
C TYR A 59 -20.33 -13.48 -15.33
N LEU A 60 -20.54 -14.78 -15.16
CA LEU A 60 -19.65 -15.82 -15.66
C LEU A 60 -19.58 -15.81 -17.19
N ALA A 61 -20.73 -15.67 -17.87
CA ALA A 61 -20.77 -15.55 -19.33
C ALA A 61 -19.99 -14.32 -19.81
N ALA A 62 -20.14 -13.17 -19.15
CA ALA A 62 -19.39 -11.96 -19.49
C ALA A 62 -17.86 -12.12 -19.27
N ARG A 63 -17.45 -12.82 -18.20
CA ARG A 63 -16.02 -13.12 -17.93
C ARG A 63 -15.44 -14.07 -18.96
N ARG A 64 -16.14 -15.17 -19.30
CA ARG A 64 -15.75 -16.09 -20.38
C ARG A 64 -15.64 -15.37 -21.72
N LYS A 65 -16.62 -14.52 -22.06
CA LYS A 65 -16.57 -13.72 -23.30
C LYS A 65 -15.33 -12.82 -23.35
N LYS A 66 -14.97 -12.18 -22.24
CA LYS A 66 -13.75 -11.36 -22.16
C LYS A 66 -12.49 -12.20 -22.30
N TRP A 67 -12.45 -13.38 -21.68
CA TRP A 67 -11.33 -14.33 -21.77
C TRP A 67 -11.09 -14.78 -23.21
N ILE A 68 -12.15 -15.22 -23.90
CA ILE A 68 -12.11 -15.59 -25.32
C ILE A 68 -11.68 -14.40 -26.19
N GLY A 69 -12.20 -13.20 -25.89
CA GLY A 69 -11.82 -11.98 -26.62
C GLY A 69 -10.34 -11.59 -26.46
N LYS A 70 -9.68 -12.06 -25.40
CA LYS A 70 -8.22 -11.93 -25.22
C LYS A 70 -7.42 -13.04 -25.90
N GLN A 71 -8.08 -13.98 -26.57
CA GLN A 71 -7.46 -15.13 -27.24
C GLN A 71 -6.65 -16.03 -26.29
N LEU A 72 -7.07 -16.12 -25.02
CA LEU A 72 -6.43 -16.96 -24.01
C LEU A 72 -6.95 -18.41 -24.09
N PRO A 73 -6.14 -19.43 -23.70
CA PRO A 73 -6.55 -20.83 -23.69
C PRO A 73 -7.82 -21.04 -22.87
N GLN A 74 -8.85 -21.65 -23.45
CA GLN A 74 -10.17 -21.71 -22.81
C GLN A 74 -10.17 -22.66 -21.60
N GLU A 75 -9.35 -23.69 -21.66
CA GLU A 75 -9.06 -24.66 -20.61
C GLU A 75 -8.44 -24.03 -19.36
N GLU A 76 -7.79 -22.87 -19.50
CA GLU A 76 -7.20 -22.11 -18.40
C GLU A 76 -8.18 -21.08 -17.80
N PHE A 77 -9.41 -20.99 -18.30
CA PHE A 77 -10.38 -20.04 -17.75
C PHE A 77 -10.77 -20.43 -16.32
N GLU A 78 -10.28 -19.65 -15.36
CA GLU A 78 -10.75 -19.65 -13.99
C GLU A 78 -11.67 -18.45 -13.72
N ALA A 79 -12.85 -18.71 -13.17
CA ALA A 79 -13.76 -17.65 -12.78
C ALA A 79 -13.24 -16.97 -11.51
N PRO A 80 -13.15 -15.62 -11.46
CA PRO A 80 -12.76 -14.96 -10.23
C PRO A 80 -13.83 -15.20 -9.16
N PRO A 81 -13.45 -15.26 -7.86
CA PRO A 81 -14.41 -15.40 -6.78
C PRO A 81 -15.54 -14.38 -6.88
N ILE A 82 -16.76 -14.80 -6.55
CA ILE A 82 -17.98 -14.01 -6.74
C ILE A 82 -18.54 -13.58 -5.39
N HIS A 83 -19.02 -12.33 -5.33
CA HIS A 83 -19.84 -11.83 -4.24
C HIS A 83 -21.25 -11.50 -4.75
N ILE A 84 -22.27 -11.94 -4.02
CA ILE A 84 -23.67 -11.59 -4.30
C ILE A 84 -24.03 -10.38 -3.44
N VAL A 85 -24.43 -9.29 -4.10
CA VAL A 85 -24.83 -8.06 -3.40
C VAL A 85 -26.05 -8.37 -2.52
N PRO A 86 -25.99 -8.12 -1.19
CA PRO A 86 -27.05 -8.47 -0.26
C PRO A 86 -28.43 -7.96 -0.69
N GLY A 87 -29.45 -8.81 -0.55
CA GLY A 87 -30.84 -8.48 -0.92
C GLY A 87 -31.11 -8.44 -2.42
N THR A 88 -30.16 -8.88 -3.27
CA THR A 88 -30.31 -8.88 -4.72
C THR A 88 -29.85 -10.21 -5.33
N ARG A 89 -30.04 -10.37 -6.66
CA ARG A 89 -29.41 -11.44 -7.45
C ARG A 89 -28.14 -10.97 -8.18
N GLN A 90 -27.65 -9.77 -7.86
CA GLN A 90 -26.51 -9.17 -8.55
C GLN A 90 -25.20 -9.83 -8.10
N ALA A 91 -24.47 -10.38 -9.05
CA ALA A 91 -23.12 -10.91 -8.88
C ALA A 91 -22.08 -9.84 -9.26
N VAL A 92 -21.07 -9.70 -8.40
CA VAL A 92 -19.87 -8.89 -8.63
C VAL A 92 -18.63 -9.71 -8.29
N GLU A 93 -17.46 -9.24 -8.72
CA GLU A 93 -16.20 -9.81 -8.27
C GLU A 93 -16.07 -9.66 -6.75
N ALA A 94 -15.64 -10.70 -6.06
CA ALA A 94 -15.33 -10.60 -4.64
C ALA A 94 -14.15 -9.63 -4.46
N SER A 95 -14.23 -8.76 -3.45
CA SER A 95 -13.21 -7.77 -3.18
C SER A 95 -12.10 -8.34 -2.31
N GLY A 96 -10.87 -7.94 -2.58
CA GLY A 96 -9.72 -8.22 -1.72
C GLY A 96 -9.73 -7.49 -0.37
N ALA A 97 -10.54 -6.42 -0.21
CA ALA A 97 -10.28 -5.44 0.86
C ALA A 97 -10.41 -6.05 2.26
N ARG A 98 -11.42 -6.88 2.48
CA ARG A 98 -11.62 -7.60 3.75
C ARG A 98 -10.66 -8.79 3.90
N PRO A 99 -10.49 -9.68 2.90
CA PRO A 99 -9.50 -10.76 2.98
C PRO A 99 -8.07 -10.28 3.27
N VAL A 100 -7.61 -9.21 2.63
CA VAL A 100 -6.28 -8.64 2.85
C VAL A 100 -6.15 -8.13 4.29
N ALA A 101 -7.12 -7.35 4.77
CA ALA A 101 -7.08 -6.84 6.14
C ALA A 101 -7.10 -7.96 7.20
N GLU A 102 -7.87 -9.02 6.98
CA GLU A 102 -7.89 -10.19 7.89
C GLU A 102 -6.57 -10.98 7.83
N ALA A 103 -5.96 -11.12 6.65
CA ALA A 103 -4.65 -11.74 6.50
C ALA A 103 -3.55 -10.94 7.21
N MET A 104 -3.57 -9.61 7.09
CA MET A 104 -2.66 -8.72 7.82
C MET A 104 -2.82 -8.88 9.34
N TYR A 105 -4.06 -8.88 9.84
CA TYR A 105 -4.34 -9.09 11.26
C TYR A 105 -3.83 -10.47 11.74
N SER A 106 -4.13 -11.53 10.98
CA SER A 106 -3.74 -12.92 11.31
C SER A 106 -2.24 -13.14 11.26
N PHE A 107 -1.53 -12.46 10.37
CA PHE A 107 -0.07 -12.44 10.34
C PHE A 107 0.49 -11.75 11.58
N CYS A 108 0.07 -10.51 11.84
CA CYS A 108 0.60 -9.74 12.98
C CYS A 108 0.18 -10.32 14.34
N ALA A 109 -0.82 -11.21 14.41
CA ALA A 109 -1.15 -11.94 15.64
C ALA A 109 -0.06 -12.96 16.02
N ARG A 110 0.79 -13.37 15.07
CA ARG A 110 1.87 -14.34 15.23
C ARG A 110 3.26 -13.71 15.12
N ASP A 111 3.36 -12.58 14.41
CA ASP A 111 4.60 -11.87 14.12
C ASP A 111 4.53 -10.41 14.59
N ASP A 112 5.67 -9.81 14.95
CA ASP A 112 5.71 -8.40 15.35
C ASP A 112 5.47 -7.48 14.14
N CYS A 113 4.51 -6.56 14.28
CA CYS A 113 4.21 -5.53 13.29
C CYS A 113 4.03 -4.20 14.01
N GLN A 114 4.89 -3.23 13.72
CA GLN A 114 4.85 -1.92 14.38
C GLN A 114 3.93 -0.92 13.66
N PHE A 115 3.82 -1.03 12.34
CA PHE A 115 2.96 -0.21 11.48
C PHE A 115 2.76 -0.89 10.13
N ALA A 116 2.02 -0.25 9.23
CA ALA A 116 1.92 -0.68 7.84
C ALA A 116 2.03 0.50 6.87
N LEU A 117 2.54 0.23 5.67
CA LEU A 117 2.59 1.15 4.53
C LEU A 117 1.45 0.81 3.58
N MET A 118 0.59 1.79 3.28
CA MET A 118 -0.50 1.68 2.31
C MET A 118 -0.06 2.33 0.98
N LEU A 119 0.26 1.52 -0.01
CA LEU A 119 0.95 1.86 -1.26
C LEU A 119 0.03 2.49 -2.33
N GLY A 120 -1.02 3.20 -1.92
CA GLY A 120 -1.92 3.93 -2.81
C GLY A 120 -3.08 3.13 -3.36
N ASP A 121 -3.88 3.82 -4.17
CA ASP A 121 -5.21 3.39 -4.60
C ASP A 121 -6.08 2.98 -3.41
N ASN A 122 -6.04 3.85 -2.40
CA ASN A 122 -6.64 3.58 -1.09
C ASN A 122 -8.17 3.54 -1.19
N ILE A 123 -8.77 4.33 -2.10
CA ILE A 123 -10.22 4.44 -2.26
C ILE A 123 -10.66 4.17 -3.70
N TYR A 124 -11.09 2.93 -3.93
CA TYR A 124 -11.82 2.57 -5.14
C TYR A 124 -13.29 3.03 -5.11
N PRO A 125 -13.93 3.22 -6.28
CA PRO A 125 -13.38 3.24 -7.63
C PRO A 125 -12.73 4.58 -8.02
N ALA A 126 -12.88 5.61 -7.20
CA ALA A 126 -12.54 6.99 -7.52
C ALA A 126 -12.54 7.87 -6.26
N GLY A 127 -11.48 7.79 -5.46
CA GLY A 127 -11.10 8.73 -4.39
C GLY A 127 -12.25 9.31 -3.57
N ALA A 128 -12.05 10.55 -3.11
CA ALA A 128 -13.12 11.35 -2.53
C ALA A 128 -13.97 12.00 -3.63
N THR A 129 -15.28 12.09 -3.44
CA THR A 129 -16.24 12.60 -4.43
C THR A 129 -16.77 14.00 -4.11
N GLY A 130 -16.50 14.52 -2.92
CA GLY A 130 -17.08 15.75 -2.38
C GLY A 130 -18.45 15.54 -1.72
N THR A 131 -18.97 14.31 -1.67
CA THR A 131 -20.28 14.00 -1.10
C THR A 131 -20.22 12.69 -0.33
N GLY A 132 -20.59 12.72 0.96
CA GLY A 132 -20.57 11.53 1.81
C GLY A 132 -19.17 10.96 2.08
N ASP A 133 -18.12 11.75 1.84
CA ASP A 133 -16.73 11.29 1.91
C ASP A 133 -16.36 10.82 3.32
N GLU A 134 -16.85 11.47 4.39
CA GLU A 134 -16.58 11.06 5.77
C GLU A 134 -16.98 9.60 6.05
N ILE A 135 -18.22 9.22 5.67
CA ILE A 135 -18.71 7.84 5.82
C ILE A 135 -17.91 6.90 4.93
N ARG A 136 -17.58 7.34 3.72
CA ARG A 136 -16.81 6.55 2.75
C ARG A 136 -15.39 6.27 3.22
N PHE A 137 -14.73 7.26 3.80
CA PHE A 137 -13.40 7.14 4.36
C PHE A 137 -13.39 6.15 5.52
N ARG A 138 -14.28 6.30 6.50
CA ARG A 138 -14.39 5.34 7.61
C ARG A 138 -14.61 3.90 7.12
N LYS A 139 -15.55 3.69 6.21
CA LYS A 139 -15.88 2.35 5.67
C LYS A 139 -14.73 1.68 4.92
N ILE A 140 -13.87 2.46 4.27
CA ILE A 140 -12.83 1.93 3.36
C ILE A 140 -11.45 1.92 4.03
N LEU A 141 -11.12 2.99 4.76
CA LEU A 141 -9.79 3.20 5.34
C LEU A 141 -9.67 2.72 6.79
N GLU A 142 -10.78 2.56 7.51
CA GLU A 142 -10.74 2.22 8.95
C GLU A 142 -11.40 0.88 9.26
N GLU A 143 -12.68 0.72 8.89
CA GLU A 143 -13.48 -0.45 9.26
C GLU A 143 -12.81 -1.80 8.92
N PRO A 144 -12.16 -1.99 7.74
CA PRO A 144 -11.47 -3.25 7.42
C PRO A 144 -10.29 -3.54 8.35
N TYR A 145 -9.53 -2.51 8.73
CA TYR A 145 -8.28 -2.63 9.49
C TYR A 145 -8.48 -2.45 11.00
N ARG A 146 -9.71 -2.17 11.45
CA ARG A 146 -10.04 -1.86 12.86
C ARG A 146 -9.49 -2.89 13.84
N LYS A 147 -9.65 -4.20 13.55
CA LYS A 147 -9.09 -5.28 14.40
C LYS A 147 -7.58 -5.18 14.55
N LEU A 148 -6.87 -4.91 13.46
CA LEU A 148 -5.41 -4.79 13.45
C LEU A 148 -4.94 -3.58 14.25
N VAL A 149 -5.60 -2.44 14.06
CA VAL A 149 -5.30 -1.17 14.74
C VAL A 149 -5.62 -1.25 16.23
N GLU A 150 -6.82 -1.70 16.61
CA GLU A 150 -7.24 -1.77 18.01
C GLU A 150 -6.44 -2.80 18.83
N SER A 151 -5.91 -3.85 18.19
CA SER A 151 -5.09 -4.85 18.88
C SER A 151 -3.64 -4.40 19.13
N ARG A 152 -3.22 -3.22 18.64
CA ARG A 152 -1.85 -2.70 18.78
C ARG A 152 -1.86 -1.21 19.07
N ALA A 153 -1.46 -0.84 20.30
CA ALA A 153 -1.39 0.55 20.70
C ALA A 153 -0.47 1.36 19.77
N GLY A 154 -1.00 2.46 19.22
CA GLY A 154 -0.24 3.36 18.35
C GLY A 154 0.02 2.85 16.94
N PHE A 155 -0.61 1.74 16.51
CA PHE A 155 -0.46 1.23 15.15
C PHE A 155 -1.03 2.22 14.13
N ARG A 156 -0.24 2.53 13.09
CA ARG A 156 -0.63 3.47 12.02
C ARG A 156 -0.46 2.84 10.64
N LEU A 157 -1.30 3.30 9.71
CA LEU A 157 -1.28 2.96 8.29
C LEU A 157 -0.73 4.18 7.53
N TYR A 158 0.55 4.17 7.19
CA TYR A 158 1.23 5.25 6.45
C TYR A 158 0.96 5.14 4.96
N ALA A 159 0.13 6.02 4.43
CA ALA A 159 -0.38 5.95 3.08
C ALA A 159 0.33 6.89 2.10
N VAL A 160 0.33 6.51 0.84
CA VAL A 160 0.55 7.39 -0.33
C VAL A 160 -0.72 7.45 -1.17
N LEU A 161 -0.78 8.40 -2.10
CA LEU A 161 -1.88 8.52 -3.06
C LEU A 161 -1.61 7.73 -4.33
N GLY A 162 -2.62 7.03 -4.82
CA GLY A 162 -2.62 6.41 -6.16
C GLY A 162 -3.47 7.15 -7.18
N ASN A 163 -3.50 6.64 -8.41
CA ASN A 163 -4.27 7.26 -9.50
C ASN A 163 -5.78 7.20 -9.27
N HIS A 164 -6.30 6.21 -8.54
CA HIS A 164 -7.70 6.15 -8.15
C HIS A 164 -8.07 7.21 -7.11
N ASP A 165 -7.15 7.61 -6.25
CA ASP A 165 -7.34 8.67 -5.26
C ASP A 165 -7.41 10.06 -5.94
N TRP A 166 -6.67 10.24 -7.05
CA TRP A 166 -6.68 11.44 -7.90
C TRP A 166 -7.86 11.55 -8.87
N LYS A 167 -8.66 10.49 -9.01
CA LYS A 167 -9.55 10.27 -10.16
C LYS A 167 -10.70 11.26 -10.32
N THR A 168 -11.13 11.90 -9.25
CA THR A 168 -12.31 12.78 -9.25
C THR A 168 -11.92 14.24 -9.45
N SER A 169 -11.01 14.75 -8.62
CA SER A 169 -10.58 16.14 -8.62
C SER A 169 -9.40 16.36 -7.66
N ARG A 170 -8.71 17.49 -7.83
CA ARG A 170 -7.69 17.97 -6.88
C ARG A 170 -8.26 18.24 -5.49
N ALA A 171 -9.51 18.72 -5.41
CA ALA A 171 -10.21 18.92 -4.14
C ALA A 171 -10.52 17.59 -3.45
N GLY A 172 -10.93 16.57 -4.21
CA GLY A 172 -11.16 15.23 -3.68
C GLY A 172 -9.88 14.60 -3.11
N ARG A 173 -8.77 14.73 -3.85
CA ARG A 173 -7.44 14.37 -3.36
C ARG A 173 -7.08 15.10 -2.05
N GLN A 174 -7.36 16.39 -1.97
CA GLN A 174 -7.07 17.18 -0.76
C GLN A 174 -7.89 16.72 0.45
N ARG A 175 -9.17 16.37 0.27
CA ARG A 175 -10.02 15.85 1.36
C ARG A 175 -9.48 14.56 1.98
N GLN A 176 -8.85 13.71 1.19
CA GLN A 176 -8.24 12.48 1.70
C GLN A 176 -6.98 12.75 2.53
N ILE A 177 -6.20 13.78 2.17
CA ILE A 177 -5.07 14.26 2.98
C ILE A 177 -5.59 14.85 4.29
N GLU A 178 -6.57 15.76 4.21
CA GLU A 178 -7.19 16.36 5.40
C GLU A 178 -7.73 15.29 6.36
N TYR A 179 -8.27 14.19 5.82
CA TYR A 179 -8.68 13.05 6.63
C TYR A 179 -7.49 12.37 7.32
N GLY A 180 -6.41 12.08 6.58
CA GLY A 180 -5.22 11.41 7.09
C GLY A 180 -4.32 12.25 8.00
N GLU A 181 -4.51 13.57 8.04
CA GLU A 181 -3.85 14.48 9.00
C GLU A 181 -4.55 14.52 10.36
N ARG A 182 -5.75 13.93 10.49
CA ARG A 182 -6.47 13.91 11.76
C ARG A 182 -5.80 12.98 12.76
N SER A 183 -5.86 13.38 14.03
CA SER A 183 -5.30 12.61 15.15
C SER A 183 -6.18 11.43 15.57
N ASP A 184 -7.47 11.44 15.23
CA ASP A 184 -8.44 10.42 15.60
C ASP A 184 -8.51 9.23 14.62
N THR A 185 -7.71 9.25 13.55
CA THR A 185 -7.58 8.13 12.62
C THR A 185 -6.18 7.51 12.65
N ALA A 186 -6.11 6.20 12.39
CA ALA A 186 -4.85 5.48 12.19
C ALA A 186 -4.32 5.61 10.75
N PHE A 187 -5.18 5.99 9.79
CA PHE A 187 -4.77 6.30 8.43
C PHE A 187 -3.95 7.59 8.42
N THR A 188 -2.72 7.52 7.94
CA THR A 188 -1.79 8.65 7.95
C THR A 188 -1.47 9.05 6.52
N LEU A 189 -1.79 10.29 6.17
CA LEU A 189 -1.46 10.87 4.89
C LEU A 189 -1.27 12.37 5.09
N GLU A 190 -0.01 12.83 5.06
CA GLU A 190 0.33 14.20 5.44
C GLU A 190 0.36 15.16 4.25
N SER A 191 0.10 16.43 4.48
CA SER A 191 0.26 17.49 3.48
C SER A 191 1.74 17.71 3.13
N PRO A 192 2.10 17.93 1.85
CA PRO A 192 1.20 18.13 0.72
C PRO A 192 0.86 16.84 -0.06
N GLY A 193 0.94 15.66 0.55
CA GLY A 193 0.72 14.33 -0.04
C GLY A 193 2.01 13.54 -0.33
N TYR A 194 3.15 14.07 0.11
CA TYR A 194 4.45 13.41 0.19
C TYR A 194 5.14 13.89 1.46
N TYR A 195 5.79 13.00 2.19
CA TYR A 195 6.29 13.26 3.55
C TYR A 195 7.33 12.20 3.93
N SER A 196 8.06 12.41 5.02
CA SER A 196 8.95 11.39 5.58
C SER A 196 8.73 11.21 7.08
N PHE A 197 9.08 10.03 7.59
CA PHE A 197 9.05 9.73 9.01
C PHE A 197 10.12 8.71 9.38
N VAL A 198 10.57 8.76 10.63
CA VAL A 198 11.60 7.85 11.16
C VAL A 198 10.95 6.80 12.06
N ARG A 199 11.44 5.56 11.95
CA ARG A 199 11.18 4.46 12.88
C ARG A 199 12.49 3.72 13.10
N GLY A 200 12.94 3.61 14.35
CA GLY A 200 14.24 3.02 14.66
C GLY A 200 15.36 3.72 13.86
N ASP A 201 16.17 2.92 13.15
CA ASP A 201 17.25 3.39 12.26
C ASP A 201 16.85 3.42 10.78
N VAL A 202 15.54 3.54 10.51
CA VAL A 202 14.98 3.58 9.16
C VAL A 202 14.22 4.90 8.97
N GLU A 203 14.49 5.60 7.87
CA GLU A 203 13.66 6.71 7.41
C GLU A 203 12.85 6.30 6.17
N PHE A 204 11.55 6.57 6.22
CA PHE A 204 10.59 6.26 5.18
C PHE A 204 10.21 7.53 4.42
N PHE A 205 10.18 7.49 3.10
CA PHE A 205 9.86 8.62 2.23
C PHE A 205 8.66 8.30 1.34
N ALA A 206 7.49 8.84 1.69
CA ALA A 206 6.26 8.72 0.94
C ALA A 206 6.27 9.68 -0.25
N ILE A 207 6.00 9.19 -1.46
CA ILE A 207 5.94 10.02 -2.69
C ILE A 207 4.60 9.87 -3.44
N ASP A 208 4.06 11.00 -3.90
CA ASP A 208 2.93 11.09 -4.81
C ASP A 208 3.40 10.90 -6.25
N THR A 209 3.54 9.63 -6.63
CA THR A 209 3.96 9.21 -7.99
C THR A 209 3.00 9.66 -9.10
N ASN A 210 1.71 9.82 -8.80
CA ASN A 210 0.74 10.31 -9.78
C ASN A 210 1.04 11.77 -10.15
N LEU A 211 1.40 12.61 -9.16
CA LEU A 211 1.84 13.97 -9.39
C LEU A 211 3.14 14.05 -10.21
N LEU A 212 4.10 13.13 -9.97
CA LEU A 212 5.35 13.05 -10.73
C LEU A 212 5.12 12.64 -12.20
N LEU A 213 4.31 11.61 -12.42
CA LEU A 213 3.98 11.12 -13.76
C LEU A 213 3.15 12.16 -14.55
N ALA A 214 2.25 12.89 -13.90
CA ALA A 214 1.51 13.98 -14.53
C ALA A 214 2.39 15.14 -15.02
N GLY A 215 3.61 15.29 -14.47
CA GLY A 215 4.64 16.23 -14.95
C GLY A 215 5.58 15.65 -16.01
N THR A 216 5.45 14.36 -16.31
CA THR A 216 6.36 13.62 -17.20
C THR A 216 5.64 13.26 -18.50
N ARG A 217 6.38 13.20 -19.62
CA ARG A 217 5.83 12.63 -20.85
C ARG A 217 5.79 11.12 -20.73
N VAL A 218 4.58 10.55 -20.71
CA VAL A 218 4.34 9.11 -20.62
C VAL A 218 3.66 8.67 -21.92
N LYS A 219 4.13 7.55 -22.48
CA LYS A 219 3.44 6.89 -23.59
C LYS A 219 2.36 5.97 -23.03
N LYS A 220 1.32 5.74 -23.81
CA LYS A 220 0.30 4.76 -23.47
C LYS A 220 0.91 3.35 -23.54
N GLY A 221 0.70 2.55 -22.50
CA GLY A 221 1.06 1.12 -22.54
C GLY A 221 0.12 0.37 -23.47
N GLU A 222 0.68 -0.36 -24.43
CA GLU A 222 -0.05 -1.26 -25.32
C GLU A 222 0.62 -2.64 -25.32
N LEU A 223 -0.18 -3.68 -25.49
CA LEU A 223 0.30 -5.06 -25.61
C LEU A 223 -0.12 -5.63 -26.95
N ASN A 224 0.75 -6.48 -27.50
CA ASN A 224 0.41 -7.39 -28.59
C ASN A 224 -0.53 -8.51 -28.08
N PRO A 225 -1.22 -9.24 -28.98
CA PRO A 225 -2.08 -10.36 -28.58
C PRO A 225 -1.38 -11.46 -27.78
N ASP A 226 -0.07 -11.65 -28.00
CA ASP A 226 0.77 -12.60 -27.26
C ASP A 226 1.23 -12.09 -25.87
N GLY A 227 0.77 -10.89 -25.47
CA GLY A 227 1.14 -10.26 -24.20
C GLY A 227 2.50 -9.54 -24.22
N SER A 228 3.24 -9.60 -25.32
CA SER A 228 4.48 -8.81 -25.46
C SER A 228 4.15 -7.31 -25.55
N GLU A 229 5.05 -6.49 -25.03
CA GLU A 229 4.90 -5.05 -25.10
C GLU A 229 4.88 -4.55 -26.55
N LYS A 230 3.96 -3.63 -26.83
CA LYS A 230 3.84 -2.95 -28.11
C LYS A 230 4.22 -1.49 -27.93
N GLU A 231 5.12 -1.00 -28.78
CA GLU A 231 5.42 0.42 -28.80
C GLU A 231 4.20 1.21 -29.27
N SER A 232 3.69 2.07 -28.38
CA SER A 232 2.68 3.06 -28.73
C SER A 232 3.32 4.41 -29.01
N GLY A 233 2.85 5.09 -30.07
CA GLY A 233 3.14 6.49 -30.32
C GLY A 233 2.19 7.45 -29.58
N GLU A 234 1.16 6.92 -28.91
CA GLU A 234 0.13 7.75 -28.28
C GLU A 234 0.59 8.22 -26.89
N PRO A 235 0.42 9.51 -26.56
CA PRO A 235 0.68 10.00 -25.21
C PRO A 235 -0.40 9.54 -24.23
N ASP A 236 0.01 9.13 -23.04
CA ASP A 236 -0.89 9.04 -21.88
C ASP A 236 -1.01 10.43 -21.25
N VAL A 237 -2.16 11.07 -21.47
CA VAL A 237 -2.37 12.48 -21.10
C VAL A 237 -3.06 12.56 -19.74
N PRO A 238 -2.43 13.21 -18.73
CA PRO A 238 -3.03 13.37 -17.41
C PRO A 238 -4.31 14.22 -17.49
N LYS A 239 -5.21 14.01 -16.53
CA LYS A 239 -6.42 14.82 -16.40
C LYS A 239 -6.06 16.26 -16.02
N ARG A 240 -6.91 17.22 -16.39
CA ARG A 240 -6.68 18.65 -16.13
C ARG A 240 -6.37 18.96 -14.66
N TRP A 241 -7.02 18.25 -13.72
CA TRP A 241 -6.82 18.46 -12.29
C TRP A 241 -5.56 17.78 -11.73
N GLU A 242 -4.97 16.82 -12.44
CA GLU A 242 -3.72 16.14 -12.07
C GLU A 242 -2.49 16.98 -12.44
N LEU A 243 -2.62 17.89 -13.42
CA LEU A 243 -1.52 18.75 -13.88
C LEU A 243 -0.77 19.40 -12.71
N PRO A 244 0.56 19.27 -12.63
CA PRO A 244 1.26 19.44 -11.37
C PRO A 244 1.44 20.90 -10.93
N GLY A 245 1.36 21.89 -11.82
CA GLY A 245 1.60 23.30 -11.49
C GLY A 245 2.97 23.54 -10.81
N GLY A 246 3.98 22.75 -11.19
CA GLY A 246 5.30 22.73 -10.58
C GLY A 246 5.43 21.93 -9.27
N GLY A 247 4.35 21.29 -8.80
CA GLY A 247 4.35 20.42 -7.62
C GLY A 247 5.20 19.16 -7.78
N ASP A 248 5.27 18.62 -8.99
CA ASP A 248 6.19 17.56 -9.42
C ASP A 248 7.65 17.95 -9.14
N ARG A 249 8.07 19.13 -9.60
CA ARG A 249 9.44 19.63 -9.40
C ARG A 249 9.74 19.97 -7.95
N ARG A 250 8.75 20.46 -7.20
CA ARG A 250 8.88 20.70 -5.75
C ARG A 250 9.09 19.38 -5.00
N GLN A 251 8.30 18.36 -5.33
CA GLN A 251 8.43 17.03 -4.74
C GLN A 251 9.79 16.40 -5.06
N LEU A 252 10.26 16.46 -6.31
CA LEU A 252 11.57 15.91 -6.68
C LEU A 252 12.72 16.57 -5.91
N ARG A 253 12.71 17.90 -5.81
CA ARG A 253 13.72 18.63 -5.02
C ARG A 253 13.65 18.28 -3.54
N TRP A 254 12.44 18.17 -2.98
CA TRP A 254 12.25 17.74 -1.60
C TRP A 254 12.81 16.33 -1.38
N LEU A 255 12.47 15.38 -2.26
CA LEU A 255 12.92 13.98 -2.13
C LEU A 255 14.44 13.88 -2.18
N GLU A 256 15.09 14.54 -3.15
CA GLU A 256 16.55 14.57 -3.24
C GLU A 256 17.18 15.16 -1.97
N GLN A 257 16.64 16.28 -1.47
CA GLN A 257 17.15 16.91 -0.26
C GLN A 257 16.92 16.02 0.97
N ALA A 258 15.74 15.44 1.13
CA ALA A 258 15.39 14.60 2.28
C ALA A 258 16.29 13.35 2.33
N LEU A 259 16.46 12.66 1.20
CA LEU A 259 17.35 11.51 1.09
C LEU A 259 18.82 11.87 1.37
N LYS A 260 19.31 13.00 0.84
CA LYS A 260 20.70 13.44 1.03
C LYS A 260 21.02 13.83 2.47
N HIS A 261 20.06 14.40 3.20
CA HIS A 261 20.27 14.84 4.58
C HIS A 261 19.94 13.77 5.63
N SER A 262 19.22 12.72 5.22
CA SER A 262 18.87 11.61 6.11
C SER A 262 20.11 10.91 6.66
N ARG A 263 20.13 10.76 7.99
CA ARG A 263 21.20 10.08 8.73
C ARG A 263 20.83 8.65 9.12
N ALA A 264 19.63 8.19 8.75
CA ALA A 264 19.18 6.83 9.04
C ALA A 264 20.07 5.81 8.33
N GLY A 265 20.35 4.68 9.00
CA GLY A 265 21.08 3.56 8.43
C GLY A 265 20.38 2.96 7.20
N TRP A 266 19.05 2.99 7.17
CA TRP A 266 18.23 2.55 6.04
C TRP A 266 17.28 3.64 5.56
N LYS A 267 17.09 3.73 4.24
CA LYS A 267 16.20 4.70 3.58
C LYS A 267 15.25 3.95 2.64
N VAL A 268 13.97 3.98 2.97
CA VAL A 268 12.91 3.29 2.23
C VAL A 268 12.03 4.33 1.54
N VAL A 269 12.05 4.37 0.21
CA VAL A 269 11.14 5.20 -0.56
C VAL A 269 9.91 4.37 -0.93
N PHE A 270 8.72 4.94 -0.82
CA PHE A 270 7.50 4.23 -1.20
C PHE A 270 6.52 5.15 -1.92
N GLY A 271 5.87 4.61 -2.94
CA GLY A 271 4.95 5.31 -3.82
C GLY A 271 3.86 4.37 -4.34
N HIS A 272 3.03 4.85 -5.25
CA HIS A 272 1.99 4.03 -5.84
C HIS A 272 2.47 3.29 -7.10
N HIS A 273 2.99 4.02 -8.09
CA HIS A 273 3.42 3.42 -9.36
C HIS A 273 4.81 2.79 -9.24
N PRO A 274 5.03 1.58 -9.78
CA PRO A 274 6.31 0.89 -9.61
C PRO A 274 7.37 1.37 -10.61
N LEU A 275 8.64 1.01 -10.38
CA LEU A 275 9.76 1.29 -11.31
C LEU A 275 9.99 0.16 -12.32
N TRP A 276 9.44 -1.02 -12.04
CA TRP A 276 9.39 -2.20 -12.90
C TRP A 276 7.95 -2.72 -12.89
N SER A 277 7.52 -3.35 -13.98
CA SER A 277 6.16 -3.88 -14.13
C SER A 277 6.23 -5.06 -15.08
N ALA A 278 5.94 -6.26 -14.59
CA ALA A 278 5.81 -7.48 -15.39
C ALA A 278 4.34 -7.81 -15.69
N GLY A 279 3.38 -7.22 -14.96
CA GLY A 279 1.93 -7.30 -15.19
C GLY A 279 1.42 -6.75 -16.55
N GLY A 280 2.32 -6.24 -17.39
CA GLY A 280 2.11 -5.95 -18.82
C GLY A 280 1.31 -4.69 -19.14
N GLY A 281 0.52 -4.15 -18.21
CA GLY A 281 -0.30 -2.95 -18.49
C GLY A 281 0.41 -1.63 -18.25
N LYS A 282 1.43 -1.62 -17.38
CA LYS A 282 1.92 -0.39 -16.71
C LYS A 282 3.39 -0.08 -16.99
N PHE A 283 4.01 -0.81 -17.91
CA PHE A 283 5.43 -0.73 -18.21
C PHE A 283 5.89 0.66 -18.67
N GLU A 284 5.08 1.41 -19.44
CA GLU A 284 5.47 2.78 -19.86
C GLU A 284 5.47 3.79 -18.70
N GLN A 285 4.54 3.67 -17.77
CA GLN A 285 4.54 4.47 -16.54
C GLN A 285 5.77 4.13 -15.69
N ALA A 286 6.05 2.83 -15.52
CA ALA A 286 7.21 2.35 -14.79
C ALA A 286 8.53 2.84 -15.40
N ARG A 287 8.69 2.74 -16.72
CA ARG A 287 9.86 3.27 -17.45
C ARG A 287 10.05 4.76 -17.28
N SER A 288 8.97 5.53 -17.42
CA SER A 288 9.02 6.99 -17.27
C SER A 288 9.37 7.39 -15.83
N LEU A 289 8.79 6.73 -14.83
CA LEU A 289 9.11 6.99 -13.43
C LEU A 289 10.55 6.57 -13.11
N ARG A 290 10.99 5.40 -13.57
CA ARG A 290 12.37 4.91 -13.40
C ARG A 290 13.39 5.84 -14.01
N ARG A 291 13.15 6.38 -15.21
CA ARG A 291 14.01 7.42 -15.79
C ARG A 291 14.06 8.69 -14.94
N LEU A 292 12.94 9.06 -14.31
CA LEU A 292 12.82 10.28 -13.53
C LEU A 292 13.51 10.18 -12.15
N ILE A 293 13.24 9.11 -11.39
CA ILE A 293 13.70 8.99 -10.00
C ILE A 293 14.73 7.89 -9.77
N GLY A 294 14.92 6.96 -10.71
CA GLY A 294 15.87 5.85 -10.59
C GLY A 294 17.27 6.28 -10.16
N PRO A 295 17.88 7.33 -10.76
CA PRO A 295 19.19 7.82 -10.32
C PRO A 295 19.23 8.30 -8.86
N LEU A 296 18.13 8.88 -8.35
CA LEU A 296 18.03 9.31 -6.95
C LEU A 296 17.89 8.11 -6.01
N ILE A 297 17.01 7.16 -6.37
CA ILE A 297 16.82 5.91 -5.61
C ILE A 297 18.15 5.17 -5.52
N CYS A 298 18.80 4.91 -6.66
CA CYS A 298 20.07 4.20 -6.72
C CYS A 298 21.21 4.87 -5.95
N ARG A 299 21.18 6.19 -5.81
CA ARG A 299 22.24 6.94 -5.13
C ARG A 299 22.05 7.00 -3.62
N TYR A 300 20.81 7.04 -3.15
CA TYR A 300 20.52 7.41 -1.77
C TYR A 300 19.52 6.52 -1.03
N ALA A 301 18.83 5.60 -1.69
CA ALA A 301 17.83 4.74 -1.04
C ALA A 301 18.20 3.27 -1.16
N ASP A 302 17.75 2.48 -0.19
CA ASP A 302 18.03 1.05 -0.12
C ASP A 302 16.88 0.23 -0.71
N ILE A 303 15.64 0.70 -0.55
CA ILE A 303 14.43 0.00 -0.99
C ILE A 303 13.45 0.98 -1.62
N TYR A 304 12.82 0.55 -2.72
CA TYR A 304 11.64 1.18 -3.30
C TYR A 304 10.43 0.24 -3.23
N LEU A 305 9.33 0.69 -2.61
CA LEU A 305 8.09 -0.08 -2.50
C LEU A 305 6.96 0.59 -3.28
N ALA A 306 6.16 -0.21 -3.99
CA ALA A 306 5.05 0.29 -4.79
C ALA A 306 3.89 -0.72 -4.91
N GLY A 307 2.71 -0.21 -5.27
CA GLY A 307 1.53 -0.98 -5.65
C GLY A 307 1.26 -0.82 -7.15
N HIS A 308 0.02 -0.45 -7.49
CA HIS A 308 -0.50 -0.19 -8.85
C HIS A 308 -0.66 -1.43 -9.73
N GLU A 309 0.33 -2.31 -9.73
CA GLU A 309 0.17 -3.67 -10.25
C GLU A 309 -0.56 -4.52 -9.21
N HIS A 310 -1.53 -5.31 -9.67
CA HIS A 310 -2.39 -6.13 -8.80
C HIS A 310 -1.79 -7.53 -8.62
N ASP A 311 -0.49 -7.56 -8.34
CA ASP A 311 0.34 -8.75 -8.15
C ASP A 311 1.43 -8.47 -7.08
N LEU A 312 2.36 -9.42 -6.92
CA LEU A 312 3.52 -9.29 -6.03
C LEU A 312 4.78 -9.57 -6.83
N GLU A 313 5.66 -8.58 -6.91
CA GLU A 313 6.94 -8.68 -7.62
C GLU A 313 8.11 -8.25 -6.72
N LEU A 314 9.26 -8.92 -6.87
CA LEU A 314 10.54 -8.48 -6.34
C LEU A 314 11.51 -8.27 -7.49
N ASN A 315 11.96 -7.03 -7.65
CA ASN A 315 12.93 -6.64 -8.66
C ASN A 315 14.25 -6.26 -7.97
N LEU A 316 15.37 -6.82 -8.46
CA LEU A 316 16.71 -6.47 -8.00
C LEU A 316 17.40 -5.64 -9.08
N ASP A 317 17.88 -4.45 -8.71
CA ASP A 317 18.71 -3.61 -9.57
C ASP A 317 20.07 -3.39 -8.91
N SER A 318 21.13 -3.58 -9.70
CA SER A 318 22.51 -3.31 -9.27
C SER A 318 22.87 -1.83 -9.27
N CYS A 319 22.00 -0.96 -9.81
CA CYS A 319 22.23 0.46 -9.97
C CYS A 319 23.47 0.80 -10.81
N ARG A 320 23.92 -0.14 -11.64
CA ARG A 320 25.01 0.05 -12.59
C ARG A 320 24.46 0.66 -13.88
N ALA A 321 25.13 1.71 -14.34
CA ALA A 321 24.82 2.40 -15.60
C ALA A 321 25.24 1.58 -16.83
#